data_AF-A0A359FW94-F1
#
_entry.id   AF-A0A359FW94-F1
#
_cell.length_a   1.000
_cell.length_b   1.000
_cell.length_c   1.000
_cell.angle_alpha   90.00
_cell.angle_beta   90.00
_cell.angle_gamma   90.00
#
_symmetry.space_group_name_H-M   'P 1'
#
loop_
_entity.id
_entity.type
_entity.pdbx_description
1 polymer ?
#
loop_
_entity_poly.entity_id
_entity_poly.type
_entity_poly.pdbx_seq_one_letter_code
_entity_poly.pdbx_strand_id
1 'polypeptide(L)' 'VSDHHAIIPTGQNPPSTLSRDEKLVFDMIARRFIAAFYPDAIINTTTVEGEVEKLKFKATG' A
#
# COMPACT_ATOMS: atom_id res chain seq x y z
N VAL A 1 11.24 20.41 3.24
CA VAL A 1 10.74 20.25 1.86
C VAL A 1 11.28 21.42 1.06
N SER A 2 12.18 21.21 0.10
CA SER A 2 13.01 22.29 -0.46
C SER A 2 12.50 22.88 -1.78
N ASP A 3 11.84 22.13 -2.67
CA ASP A 3 11.37 22.68 -3.96
C ASP A 3 9.91 22.33 -4.29
N HIS A 4 9.50 21.09 -4.05
CA HIS A 4 8.13 20.64 -4.29
C HIS A 4 7.62 19.76 -3.15
N HIS A 5 6.32 19.80 -2.94
CA HIS A 5 5.60 18.85 -2.10
C HIS A 5 5.31 17.56 -2.88
N ALA A 6 4.78 16.56 -2.18
CA ALA A 6 4.30 15.33 -2.80
C ALA A 6 3.22 15.63 -3.85
N ILE A 7 3.12 14.75 -4.86
CA ILE A 7 2.04 14.76 -5.83
C ILE A 7 0.77 14.27 -5.12
N ILE A 8 -0.26 15.11 -5.09
CA ILE A 8 -1.54 14.84 -4.43
C ILE A 8 -2.69 15.22 -5.37
N PRO A 9 -3.90 14.67 -5.17
CA PRO A 9 -5.08 15.10 -5.91
C PRO A 9 -5.39 16.58 -5.66
N THR A 10 -5.89 17.27 -6.69
CA THR A 10 -6.16 18.72 -6.64
C THR A 10 -7.54 19.08 -6.10
N GLY A 11 -8.37 18.08 -5.74
CA GLY A 11 -9.77 18.26 -5.34
C GLY A 11 -10.74 18.43 -6.51
N GLN A 12 -10.25 18.46 -7.75
CA GLN A 12 -11.09 18.43 -8.95
C GLN A 12 -11.40 17.00 -9.37
N ASN A 13 -12.61 16.76 -9.87
CA ASN A 13 -12.96 15.46 -10.43
C ASN A 13 -12.15 15.20 -11.70
N PRO A 14 -11.59 13.99 -11.87
CA PRO A 14 -10.87 13.65 -13.08
C PRO A 14 -11.81 13.68 -14.30
N PRO A 15 -11.37 14.21 -15.46
CA PRO A 15 -12.17 14.18 -16.68
C PRO A 15 -12.55 12.74 -17.07
N SER A 16 -13.76 12.56 -17.59
CA SER A 16 -14.21 11.24 -18.08
C SER A 16 -13.37 10.72 -19.27
N THR A 17 -12.74 11.65 -20.00
CA THR A 17 -11.92 11.45 -21.19
C THR A 17 -10.53 10.90 -20.90
N LEU A 18 -10.12 10.74 -19.64
CA LEU A 18 -8.82 10.14 -19.34
C LEU A 18 -8.70 8.76 -19.97
N SER A 19 -7.55 8.50 -20.56
CA SER A 19 -7.15 7.18 -21.04
C SER A 19 -7.08 6.19 -19.88
N ARG A 20 -6.96 4.90 -20.21
CA ARG A 20 -6.84 3.85 -19.19
C ARG A 20 -5.65 4.09 -18.27
N ASP A 21 -4.49 4.43 -18.82
CA ASP A 21 -3.25 4.55 -18.05
C ASP A 21 -3.27 5.78 -17.15
N GLU A 22 -3.80 6.90 -17.65
CA GLU A 22 -4.00 8.11 -16.84
C GLU A 22 -4.96 7.86 -15.67
N LYS A 23 -6.04 7.09 -15.89
CA LYS A 23 -6.96 6.68 -14.82
C LYS A 23 -6.27 5.83 -13.75
N LEU A 24 -5.41 4.90 -14.15
CA LEU A 24 -4.66 4.06 -13.21
C LEU A 24 -3.65 4.87 -12.39
N VAL A 25 -2.96 5.82 -13.03
CA VAL A 25 -2.04 6.74 -12.33
C VAL A 25 -2.80 7.63 -11.36
N PHE A 26 -3.92 8.22 -11.78
CA PHE A 26 -4.76 9.03 -10.90
C PHE A 26 -5.27 8.23 -9.69
N ASP A 27 -5.81 7.03 -9.92
CA ASP A 27 -6.32 6.16 -8.85
C ASP A 27 -5.21 5.77 -7.86
N MET A 28 -4.00 5.47 -8.35
CA MET A 28 -2.84 5.18 -7.49
C MET A 28 -2.47 6.37 -6.59
N ILE A 29 -2.40 7.57 -7.16
CA ILE A 29 -2.09 8.81 -6.41
C ILE A 29 -3.19 9.08 -5.38
N ALA A 30 -4.46 9.00 -5.77
CA ALA A 30 -5.60 9.24 -4.89
C ALA A 30 -5.64 8.25 -3.72
N ARG A 31 -5.49 6.96 -3.98
CA ARG A 31 -5.43 5.93 -2.93
C ARG A 31 -4.25 6.13 -1.99
N ARG A 32 -3.07 6.50 -2.52
CA ARG A 32 -1.89 6.77 -1.68
C ARG A 32 -2.09 7.98 -0.79
N PHE A 33 -2.70 9.04 -1.32
CA PHE A 33 -3.06 10.23 -0.53
C PHE A 33 -4.04 9.87 0.59
N ILE A 34 -5.10 9.12 0.28
CA ILE A 34 -6.09 8.65 1.28
C ILE A 34 -5.42 7.79 2.36
N ALA A 35 -4.53 6.86 1.97
CA ALA A 35 -3.84 5.97 2.90
C ALA A 35 -2.97 6.72 3.92
N ALA A 36 -2.49 7.93 3.62
CA ALA A 36 -1.71 8.73 4.57
C ALA A 36 -2.54 9.22 5.78
N PHE A 37 -3.87 9.11 5.71
CA PHE A 37 -4.79 9.45 6.80
C PHE A 37 -5.33 8.23 7.55
N TYR A 38 -5.00 7.02 7.10
CA TYR A 38 -5.36 5.79 7.81
C TYR A 38 -4.33 5.51 8.90
N PRO A 39 -4.72 4.84 10.00
CA PRO A 39 -3.75 4.35 10.98
C PRO A 39 -2.81 3.33 10.32
N ASP A 40 -1.66 3.12 10.94
CA ASP A 40 -0.73 2.08 10.52
C ASP A 40 -1.42 0.70 10.51
N ALA A 41 -1.07 -0.12 9.53
CA ALA A 41 -1.57 -1.48 9.45
C ALA A 41 -1.09 -2.29 10.66
N ILE A 42 -2.02 -2.90 11.38
CA ILE A 42 -1.69 -3.87 12.44
C ILE A 42 -1.49 -5.22 11.76
N ILE A 43 -0.24 -5.70 11.76
CA ILE A 43 0.14 -6.98 11.17
C ILE A 43 0.33 -8.00 12.28
N ASN A 44 -0.40 -9.11 12.22
CA ASN A 44 -0.27 -10.22 13.16
C ASN A 44 0.50 -11.36 12.50
N THR A 45 1.81 -11.36 12.66
CA THR A 45 2.66 -12.45 12.19
C THR A 45 2.74 -13.56 13.24
N THR A 46 2.31 -14.75 12.86
CA THR A 46 2.42 -15.98 13.65
C THR A 46 3.60 -16.80 13.15
N THR A 47 4.41 -17.30 14.08
CA THR A 47 5.47 -18.27 13.78
C THR A 47 5.14 -19.60 14.43
N VAL A 48 5.14 -20.66 13.63
CA VAL A 48 4.99 -22.05 14.07
C VAL A 48 6.33 -22.74 13.90
N GLU A 49 6.87 -23.25 15.00
CA GLU A 49 8.08 -24.05 15.02
C GLU A 49 7.70 -25.51 15.30
N GLY A 50 8.25 -26.42 14.51
CA GLY A 50 8.02 -27.86 14.65
C GLY A 50 9.34 -28.63 14.60
N GLU A 51 9.35 -29.84 15.15
CA GLU A 51 10.52 -30.73 15.13
C GLU A 51 10.09 -32.17 14.81
N VAL A 52 10.84 -32.83 13.91
CA VAL A 52 10.71 -34.25 13.61
C VAL A 52 12.08 -34.89 13.82
N GLU A 53 12.17 -35.81 14.77
CA GLU A 53 13.43 -36.35 15.30
C GLU A 53 14.37 -35.25 15.82
N LYS A 54 15.33 -34.81 15.01
CA LYS A 54 16.28 -33.72 15.31
C LYS A 54 16.23 -32.60 14.26
N LEU A 55 15.29 -32.69 13.32
CA LEU A 55 15.13 -31.74 12.22
C LEU A 55 14.06 -30.72 12.58
N LYS A 56 14.44 -29.43 12.54
CA LYS A 56 13.56 -28.31 12.86
C LYS A 56 12.90 -27.74 11.62
N PHE A 57 11.63 -27.38 11.74
CA PHE A 57 10.79 -26.76 10.74
C PHE A 57 10.24 -25.44 11.26
N LYS A 58 10.04 -24.49 10.35
CA LYS A 58 9.46 -23.19 10.66
C LYS A 58 8.48 -22.78 9.56
N ALA A 59 7.30 -22.35 9.96
CA ALA A 59 6.34 -21.66 9.11
C ALA A 59 6.04 -20.28 9.73
N THR A 60 5.93 -19.26 8.89
CA THR A 60 5.62 -17.88 9.32
C THR A 60 4.56 -17.31 8.39
N GLY A 61 3.56 -16.62 8.93
CA GLY A 61 2.47 -16.00 8.18
C GLY A 61 1.76 -14.93 8.97
#